data_AF-A0A2W6YNT0-F1
#
_entry.id   AF-A0A2W6YNT0-F1
#
_cell.length_a   1.000
_cell.length_b   1.000
_cell.length_c   1.000
_cell.angle_alpha   90.00
_cell.angle_beta   90.00
_cell.angle_gamma   90.00
#
_symmetry.space_group_name_H-M   'P 1'
#
loop_
_entity.id
_entity.type
_entity.pdbx_description
1 polymer ?
#
loop_
_entity_poly.entity_id
_entity_poly.type
_entity_poly.pdbx_seq_one_letter_code
_entity_poly.pdbx_strand_id
1 'polypeptide(L)'
;MATLVYDITDKAGPYIAGIRLTPGQTQITLTAEQAAYELDQGTITPTGLPGPSPETPAPVLATDRVEMRRGGLNTRPTAAELAAFVQEQRHLLSTDSDVDLKGQRLFNGRVRINSYTASLTLAAADKGACVIVTHAAARSFTLPADWAVGDCVVVRRGGAGALSWALETGATLALPASKAGHVGIAEQHEEALFKVVSNAGAAAVWAVSGATS
;
A
#
# COMPACT_ATOMS: atom_id res chain seq x y z
N MET A 1 -16.33 -10.96 20.33
CA MET A 1 -17.17 -12.17 20.19
C MET A 1 -17.25 -12.85 21.55
N ALA A 2 -18.43 -13.32 21.96
CA ALA A 2 -18.59 -13.98 23.26
C ALA A 2 -18.01 -15.39 23.19
N THR A 3 -17.31 -15.81 24.25
CA THR A 3 -16.78 -17.16 24.41
C THR A 3 -17.64 -17.95 25.40
N LEU A 4 -17.62 -19.28 25.29
CA LEU A 4 -18.31 -20.21 26.19
C LEU A 4 -17.31 -21.24 26.70
N VAL A 5 -17.58 -21.80 27.89
CA VAL A 5 -16.79 -22.90 28.46
C VAL A 5 -17.37 -24.23 28.01
N TYR A 6 -16.50 -25.16 27.61
CA TYR A 6 -16.85 -26.51 27.21
C TYR A 6 -16.05 -27.52 28.03
N ASP A 7 -16.70 -28.62 28.42
CA ASP A 7 -16.02 -29.77 29.01
C ASP A 7 -15.37 -30.59 27.90
N ILE A 8 -14.14 -31.04 28.14
CA ILE A 8 -13.36 -31.86 27.23
C ILE A 8 -13.73 -33.33 27.43
N THR A 9 -14.04 -34.04 26.35
CA THR A 9 -14.39 -35.45 26.41
C THR A 9 -13.16 -36.35 26.31
N ASP A 10 -13.35 -37.63 26.62
CA ASP A 10 -12.34 -38.69 26.46
C ASP A 10 -11.93 -38.94 25.01
N LYS A 11 -12.71 -38.45 24.04
CA LYS A 11 -12.41 -38.52 22.60
C LYS A 11 -11.43 -37.44 22.14
N ALA A 12 -11.18 -36.42 22.96
CA ALA A 12 -10.32 -35.32 22.57
C ALA A 12 -8.85 -35.76 22.45
N GLY A 13 -8.23 -35.37 21.35
CA GLY A 13 -6.78 -35.47 21.18
C GLY A 13 -6.03 -34.38 21.96
N PRO A 14 -4.69 -34.27 21.79
CA PRO A 14 -3.89 -33.24 22.46
C PRO A 14 -4.17 -31.80 21.99
N TYR A 15 -5.03 -31.63 20.98
CA TYR A 15 -5.43 -30.34 20.42
C TYR A 15 -6.94 -30.29 20.20
N ILE A 16 -7.54 -29.13 20.48
CA ILE A 16 -8.94 -28.81 20.19
C ILE A 16 -8.96 -27.41 19.54
N ALA A 17 -9.56 -27.27 18.35
CA ALA A 17 -9.60 -26.03 17.58
C ALA A 17 -8.21 -25.37 17.38
N GLY A 18 -7.16 -26.18 17.25
CA GLY A 18 -5.77 -25.72 17.11
C GLY A 18 -5.09 -25.28 18.42
N ILE A 19 -5.80 -25.33 19.56
CA ILE A 19 -5.26 -25.02 20.88
C ILE A 19 -4.74 -26.30 21.52
N ARG A 20 -3.47 -26.29 21.95
CA ARG A 20 -2.85 -27.42 22.65
C ARG A 20 -3.38 -27.51 24.07
N LEU A 21 -3.87 -28.68 24.47
CA LEU A 21 -4.32 -28.93 25.83
C LEU A 21 -3.16 -29.08 26.80
N THR A 22 -3.32 -28.53 28.01
CA THR A 22 -2.41 -28.80 29.13
C THR A 22 -2.71 -30.19 29.72
N PRO A 23 -1.72 -30.98 30.13
CA PRO A 23 -1.99 -32.26 30.79
C PRO A 23 -2.93 -32.09 32.00
N GLY A 24 -4.03 -32.85 32.01
CA GLY A 24 -5.07 -32.78 33.06
C GLY A 24 -6.10 -31.67 32.88
N GLN A 25 -6.05 -30.90 31.79
CA GLN A 25 -7.08 -29.91 31.47
C GLN A 25 -8.40 -30.59 31.12
N THR A 26 -9.48 -30.23 31.84
CA THR A 26 -10.82 -30.80 31.66
C THR A 26 -11.80 -29.84 30.97
N GLN A 27 -11.43 -28.58 30.81
CA GLN A 27 -12.27 -27.53 30.22
C GLN A 27 -11.51 -26.66 29.24
N ILE A 28 -12.22 -26.15 28.23
CA ILE A 28 -11.68 -25.22 27.23
C ILE A 28 -12.69 -24.10 26.96
N THR A 29 -12.17 -22.89 26.75
CA THR A 29 -12.96 -21.73 26.36
C THR A 29 -12.82 -21.50 24.87
N LEU A 30 -13.93 -21.49 24.12
CA LEU A 30 -13.95 -21.33 22.67
C LEU A 30 -15.03 -20.32 22.25
N THR A 31 -14.88 -19.73 21.06
CA THR A 31 -15.99 -19.04 20.39
C THR A 31 -16.96 -20.06 19.79
N ALA A 32 -18.20 -19.64 19.49
CA ALA A 32 -19.18 -20.51 18.84
C ALA A 32 -18.67 -21.09 17.50
N GLU A 33 -17.91 -20.29 16.74
CA GLU A 33 -17.31 -20.71 15.46
C GLU A 33 -16.23 -21.78 15.66
N GLN A 34 -15.37 -21.61 16.67
CA GLN A 34 -14.33 -22.58 17.00
C GLN A 34 -14.92 -23.89 17.54
N ALA A 35 -16.00 -23.81 18.32
CA ALA A 35 -16.65 -24.96 18.93
C ALA A 35 -17.49 -25.79 17.94
N ALA A 36 -17.94 -25.22 16.83
CA ALA A 36 -18.87 -25.89 15.91
C ALA A 36 -18.34 -27.24 15.39
N TYR A 37 -17.08 -27.28 14.97
CA TYR A 37 -16.45 -28.52 14.49
C TYR A 37 -16.24 -29.54 15.61
N GLU A 38 -15.79 -29.09 16.78
CA GLU A 38 -15.45 -29.95 17.92
C GLU A 38 -16.71 -30.57 18.58
N LEU A 39 -17.82 -29.82 18.59
CA LEU A 39 -19.13 -30.32 19.02
C LEU A 39 -19.63 -31.44 18.11
N ASP A 40 -19.46 -31.30 16.79
CA ASP A 40 -19.84 -32.31 15.80
C ASP A 40 -19.01 -33.59 15.95
N GLN A 41 -17.70 -33.45 16.21
CA GLN A 41 -16.80 -34.58 16.49
C GLN A 41 -17.01 -35.19 17.89
N GLY A 42 -17.76 -34.51 18.78
CA GLY A 42 -18.00 -34.94 20.15
C GLY A 42 -16.73 -34.91 21.02
N THR A 43 -15.74 -34.10 20.66
CA THR A 43 -14.50 -33.88 21.44
C THR A 43 -14.74 -32.92 22.62
N ILE A 44 -15.82 -32.15 22.57
CA ILE A 44 -16.26 -31.26 23.65
C ILE A 44 -17.77 -31.34 23.88
N THR A 45 -18.21 -30.93 25.07
CA THR A 45 -19.63 -30.76 25.42
C THR A 45 -19.87 -29.39 26.06
N PRO A 46 -20.97 -28.68 25.73
CA PRO A 46 -21.22 -27.35 26.26
C PRO A 46 -21.59 -27.41 27.74
N THR A 47 -20.92 -26.61 28.57
CA THR A 47 -21.26 -26.47 30.00
C THR A 47 -22.43 -25.49 30.23
N GLY A 48 -22.72 -24.65 29.23
CA GLY A 48 -23.67 -23.54 29.34
C GLY A 48 -23.15 -22.34 30.15
N LEU A 49 -21.91 -22.41 30.66
CA LEU A 49 -21.31 -21.31 31.41
C LEU A 49 -20.71 -20.27 30.44
N PRO A 50 -20.97 -18.97 30.66
CA PRO A 50 -20.30 -17.93 29.91
C PRO A 50 -18.80 -18.04 30.11
N GLY A 51 -18.03 -17.90 29.04
CA GLY A 51 -16.58 -17.80 29.11
C GLY A 51 -16.16 -16.56 29.89
N PRO A 52 -14.92 -16.53 30.40
CA PRO A 52 -14.36 -15.30 30.95
C PRO A 52 -14.53 -14.18 29.92
N SER A 53 -14.93 -13.00 30.40
CA SER A 53 -14.99 -11.82 29.53
C SER A 53 -13.60 -11.65 28.90
N PRO A 54 -13.52 -11.40 27.58
CA PRO A 54 -12.23 -11.18 26.95
C PRO A 54 -11.57 -10.00 27.66
N GLU A 55 -10.49 -10.29 28.38
CA GLU A 55 -9.68 -9.22 28.94
C GLU A 55 -9.17 -8.42 27.76
N THR A 56 -9.53 -7.14 27.72
CA THR A 56 -8.92 -6.23 26.77
C THR A 56 -7.46 -6.16 27.17
N PRO A 57 -6.51 -6.61 26.32
CA PRO A 57 -5.11 -6.53 26.68
C PRO A 57 -4.78 -5.07 26.97
N ALA A 58 -4.01 -4.85 28.03
CA ALA A 58 -3.53 -3.51 28.33
C ALA A 58 -2.84 -2.93 27.08
N PRO A 59 -2.98 -1.62 26.82
CA PRO A 59 -2.27 -0.98 25.72
C PRO A 59 -0.77 -1.28 25.84
N VAL A 60 -0.15 -1.64 24.72
CA VAL A 60 1.30 -1.84 24.67
C VAL A 60 1.97 -0.51 25.00
N LEU A 61 2.78 -0.50 26.05
CA LEU A 61 3.55 0.66 26.48
C LEU A 61 4.91 0.67 25.79
N ALA A 62 5.50 1.85 25.63
CA ALA A 62 6.84 1.99 25.04
C ALA A 62 7.93 1.23 25.82
N THR A 63 7.70 0.99 27.11
CA THR A 63 8.57 0.24 28.02
C THR A 63 8.40 -1.27 27.93
N ASP A 64 7.37 -1.76 27.24
CA ASP A 64 7.14 -3.19 27.11
C ASP A 64 8.26 -3.85 26.31
N ARG A 65 8.65 -5.05 26.73
CA ARG A 65 9.66 -5.85 26.04
C ARG A 65 9.00 -6.74 25.02
N VAL A 66 9.56 -6.79 23.81
CA VAL A 66 9.12 -7.70 22.76
C VAL A 66 10.12 -8.84 22.65
N GLU A 67 9.63 -10.09 22.67
CA GLU A 67 10.47 -11.27 22.43
C GLU A 67 10.41 -11.62 20.94
N MET A 68 11.55 -11.54 20.25
CA MET A 68 11.67 -12.00 18.87
C MET A 68 12.32 -13.39 18.86
N ARG A 69 11.63 -14.40 18.32
CA ARG A 69 12.19 -15.74 18.12
C ARG A 69 12.57 -15.94 16.67
N ARG A 70 13.86 -15.77 16.35
CA ARG A 70 14.42 -16.16 15.04
C ARG A 70 15.63 -17.06 15.27
N GLY A 71 15.53 -18.32 14.86
CA GLY A 71 16.67 -19.25 14.81
C GLY A 71 17.45 -19.45 16.12
N GLY A 72 16.82 -19.33 17.29
CA GLY A 72 17.48 -19.57 18.59
C GLY A 72 18.28 -18.39 19.15
N LEU A 73 18.28 -17.22 18.51
CA LEU A 73 18.86 -16.00 19.08
C LEU A 73 17.79 -15.25 19.88
N ASN A 74 18.01 -15.11 21.19
CA ASN A 74 17.14 -14.34 22.08
C ASN A 74 17.53 -12.87 22.05
N THR A 75 16.98 -12.08 21.13
CA THR A 75 17.01 -10.62 21.21
C THR A 75 15.70 -10.11 21.82
N ARG A 76 15.80 -9.15 22.75
CA ARG A 76 14.65 -8.57 23.47
C ARG A 76 14.62 -7.05 23.34
N PRO A 77 14.36 -6.51 22.13
CA PRO A 77 14.18 -5.08 21.96
C PRO A 77 12.95 -4.60 22.76
N THR A 78 12.98 -3.34 23.18
CA THR A 78 11.79 -2.63 23.63
C THR A 78 10.81 -2.42 22.48
N ALA A 79 9.53 -2.21 22.79
CA ALA A 79 8.53 -1.87 21.79
C ALA A 79 8.91 -0.60 21.00
N ALA A 80 9.56 0.36 21.65
CA ALA A 80 10.07 1.57 20.99
C ALA A 80 11.20 1.27 19.99
N GLU A 81 12.18 0.45 20.37
CA GLU A 81 13.28 0.05 19.48
C GLU A 81 12.78 -0.76 18.28
N LEU A 82 11.82 -1.68 18.51
CA LEU A 82 11.20 -2.43 17.43
C LEU A 82 10.39 -1.52 16.50
N ALA A 83 9.64 -0.57 17.05
CA ALA A 83 8.87 0.39 16.25
C ALA A 83 9.79 1.26 15.38
N ALA A 84 10.91 1.75 15.94
CA ALA A 84 11.92 2.50 15.21
C ALA A 84 12.56 1.65 14.10
N PHE A 85 12.94 0.41 14.41
CA PHE A 85 13.48 -0.54 13.42
C PHE A 85 12.46 -0.84 12.31
N VAL A 86 11.19 -1.07 12.63
CA VAL A 86 10.15 -1.29 11.61
C VAL A 86 9.92 -0.05 10.78
N GLN A 87 9.98 1.16 11.35
CA GLN A 87 9.88 2.41 10.57
C GLN A 87 11.08 2.60 9.63
N GLU A 88 12.29 2.34 10.10
CA GLU A 88 13.52 2.40 9.30
C GLU A 88 13.52 1.32 8.20
N GLN A 89 13.15 0.09 8.54
CA GLN A 89 13.00 -1.01 7.59
C GLN A 89 11.84 -0.82 6.64
N ARG A 90 10.76 -0.10 7.01
CA ARG A 90 9.68 0.24 6.07
C ARG A 90 10.18 1.17 4.96
N HIS A 91 11.22 1.96 5.23
CA HIS A 91 11.89 2.77 4.23
C HIS A 91 12.83 1.93 3.33
N LEU A 92 13.30 0.78 3.82
CA LEU A 92 14.18 -0.17 3.09
C LEU A 92 13.41 -1.29 2.37
N LEU A 93 12.24 -1.70 2.88
CA LEU A 93 11.30 -2.64 2.28
C LEU A 93 10.28 -1.94 1.36
N SER A 94 10.31 -0.60 1.26
CA SER A 94 9.74 0.12 0.12
C SER A 94 10.67 0.15 -1.09
N THR A 95 11.84 -0.48 -0.99
CA THR A 95 12.77 -0.76 -2.09
C THR A 95 12.87 -2.27 -2.26
N ASP A 96 11.79 -2.89 -2.75
CA ASP A 96 11.87 -4.26 -3.27
C ASP A 96 12.66 -4.23 -4.57
N SER A 97 13.87 -4.76 -4.43
CA SER A 97 14.87 -5.10 -5.42
C SER A 97 14.33 -6.06 -6.49
N ASP A 98 14.53 -5.72 -7.75
CA ASP A 98 15.35 -6.59 -8.61
C ASP A 98 15.99 -5.79 -9.76
N VAL A 99 17.31 -5.80 -9.76
CA VAL A 99 18.20 -5.17 -10.71
C VAL A 99 18.36 -6.12 -11.90
N ASP A 100 17.91 -5.72 -13.08
CA ASP A 100 18.60 -6.13 -14.30
C ASP A 100 18.65 -5.02 -15.36
N LEU A 101 19.87 -4.82 -15.84
CA LEU A 101 20.32 -3.85 -16.81
C LEU A 101 19.98 -4.34 -18.21
N LYS A 102 18.79 -4.01 -18.73
CA LYS A 102 18.53 -3.86 -20.18
C LYS A 102 17.17 -3.20 -20.37
N GLY A 103 17.22 -1.95 -20.84
CA GLY A 103 16.11 -1.01 -20.82
C GLY A 103 14.80 -1.57 -21.37
N GLN A 104 13.80 -1.65 -20.50
CA GLN A 104 12.36 -1.45 -20.73
C GLN A 104 11.60 -2.06 -19.55
N ARG A 105 11.26 -1.25 -18.54
CA ARG A 105 10.15 -1.51 -17.60
C ARG A 105 9.92 -0.26 -16.75
N LEU A 106 9.07 0.63 -17.26
CA LEU A 106 8.79 1.92 -16.61
C LEU A 106 7.82 1.82 -15.42
N PHE A 107 7.08 0.71 -15.21
CA PHE A 107 6.03 0.65 -14.17
C PHE A 107 5.76 -0.77 -13.67
N ASN A 108 6.55 -1.29 -12.73
CA ASN A 108 6.29 -2.60 -12.09
C ASN A 108 6.18 -2.56 -10.56
N GLY A 109 6.03 -1.38 -9.97
CA GLY A 109 5.54 -1.20 -8.59
C GLY A 109 4.07 -0.77 -8.59
N ARG A 110 3.36 -0.93 -7.46
CA ARG A 110 2.08 -0.24 -7.25
C ARG A 110 2.35 1.26 -7.36
N VAL A 111 2.02 1.85 -8.51
CA VAL A 111 2.18 3.29 -8.72
C VAL A 111 1.23 4.02 -7.78
N ARG A 112 1.75 5.00 -7.03
CA ARG A 112 0.92 5.88 -6.20
C ARG A 112 -0.11 6.56 -7.11
N ILE A 113 -1.39 6.47 -6.77
CA ILE A 113 -2.46 7.13 -7.52
C ILE A 113 -2.87 8.41 -6.79
N ASN A 114 -2.69 9.55 -7.46
CA ASN A 114 -3.19 10.83 -6.98
C ASN A 114 -4.38 11.22 -7.88
N SER A 115 -5.57 11.35 -7.30
CA SER A 115 -6.79 11.66 -8.05
C SER A 115 -7.21 13.10 -7.83
N TYR A 116 -7.58 13.78 -8.92
CA TYR A 116 -7.99 15.17 -8.91
C TYR A 116 -9.26 15.37 -9.74
N THR A 117 -10.08 16.34 -9.34
CA THR A 117 -11.32 16.72 -10.04
C THR A 117 -11.27 18.15 -10.62
N ALA A 118 -10.20 18.89 -10.33
CA ALA A 118 -9.96 20.26 -10.77
C ALA A 118 -8.65 20.37 -11.55
N SER A 119 -8.45 21.50 -12.24
CA SER A 119 -7.15 21.86 -12.83
C SER A 119 -6.10 22.05 -11.73
N LEU A 120 -4.85 21.70 -12.00
CA LEU A 120 -3.79 21.69 -10.97
C LEU A 120 -2.41 22.02 -11.55
N THR A 121 -1.52 22.54 -10.71
CA THR A 121 -0.06 22.48 -10.98
C THR A 121 0.47 21.26 -10.26
N LEU A 122 1.28 20.44 -10.94
CA LEU A 122 1.81 19.22 -10.34
C LEU A 122 2.73 19.58 -9.17
N ALA A 123 2.58 18.90 -8.06
CA ALA A 123 3.36 19.14 -6.85
C ALA A 123 4.43 18.06 -6.66
N ALA A 124 5.32 18.26 -5.68
CA ALA A 124 6.33 17.26 -5.32
C ALA A 124 5.72 15.88 -4.98
N ALA A 125 4.47 15.85 -4.51
CA ALA A 125 3.73 14.62 -4.23
C ALA A 125 3.26 13.85 -5.49
N ASP A 126 3.33 14.45 -6.68
CA ASP A 126 2.95 13.81 -7.95
C ASP A 126 4.14 13.16 -8.65
N LYS A 127 5.37 13.42 -8.19
CA LYS A 127 6.58 12.79 -8.72
C LYS A 127 6.49 11.27 -8.58
N GLY A 128 6.71 10.56 -9.70
CA GLY A 128 6.61 9.11 -9.83
C GLY A 128 5.19 8.52 -9.68
N ALA A 129 4.16 9.37 -9.60
CA ALA A 129 2.77 8.95 -9.41
C ALA A 129 2.02 8.80 -10.75
N CYS A 130 0.88 8.12 -10.69
CA CYS A 130 -0.17 8.17 -11.69
C CYS A 130 -1.20 9.19 -11.23
N VAL A 131 -1.25 10.31 -11.93
CA VAL A 131 -2.21 11.39 -11.72
C VAL A 131 -3.44 11.11 -12.57
N ILE A 132 -4.58 10.89 -11.92
CA ILE A 132 -5.86 10.68 -12.58
C ILE A 132 -6.70 11.94 -12.44
N VAL A 133 -7.03 12.58 -13.56
CA VAL A 133 -7.93 13.74 -13.58
C VAL A 133 -9.32 13.28 -14.02
N THR A 134 -10.27 13.26 -13.10
CA THR A 134 -11.63 12.76 -13.32
C THR A 134 -12.63 13.90 -13.29
N HIS A 135 -13.06 14.36 -14.47
CA HIS A 135 -14.04 15.44 -14.59
C HIS A 135 -14.84 15.34 -15.90
N ALA A 136 -16.04 15.94 -15.95
CA ALA A 136 -16.90 15.94 -17.14
C ALA A 136 -16.56 17.07 -18.13
N ALA A 137 -16.19 18.25 -17.63
CA ALA A 137 -15.69 19.37 -18.43
C ALA A 137 -14.17 19.32 -18.63
N ALA A 138 -13.66 20.03 -19.64
CA ALA A 138 -12.24 20.13 -19.93
C ALA A 138 -11.42 20.63 -18.73
N ARG A 139 -10.24 20.04 -18.52
CA ARG A 139 -9.29 20.38 -17.45
C ARG A 139 -7.88 20.53 -18.00
N SER A 140 -7.06 21.21 -17.22
CA SER A 140 -5.66 21.44 -17.53
C SER A 140 -4.78 21.12 -16.33
N PHE A 141 -3.57 20.66 -16.59
CA PHE A 141 -2.53 20.56 -15.57
C PHE A 141 -1.26 21.29 -16.00
N THR A 142 -0.51 21.82 -15.04
CA THR A 142 0.72 22.55 -15.31
C THR A 142 1.94 21.71 -14.93
N LEU A 143 2.87 21.58 -15.88
CA LEU A 143 4.19 20.97 -15.71
C LEU A 143 5.15 21.98 -15.06
N PRO A 144 5.70 21.70 -13.87
CA PRO A 144 6.55 22.64 -13.15
C PRO A 144 7.92 22.87 -13.80
N ALA A 145 8.54 24.01 -13.50
CA ALA A 145 9.87 24.36 -14.00
C ALA A 145 11.03 23.88 -13.11
N ASP A 146 10.74 23.42 -11.89
CA ASP A 146 11.70 23.10 -10.84
C ASP A 146 11.93 21.58 -10.63
N TRP A 147 11.25 20.72 -11.37
CA TRP A 147 11.43 19.26 -11.25
C TRP A 147 12.82 18.82 -11.72
N ALA A 148 13.44 17.91 -10.98
CA ALA A 148 14.81 17.48 -11.23
C ALA A 148 14.88 16.54 -12.44
N VAL A 149 16.05 16.45 -13.06
CA VAL A 149 16.28 15.50 -14.16
C VAL A 149 15.97 14.08 -13.69
N GLY A 150 15.15 13.36 -14.46
CA GLY A 150 14.70 12.02 -14.12
C GLY A 150 13.34 11.96 -13.41
N ASP A 151 12.88 13.06 -12.80
CA ASP A 151 11.52 13.14 -12.26
C ASP A 151 10.50 12.92 -13.40
N CYS A 152 9.45 12.15 -13.10
CA CYS A 152 8.42 11.82 -14.07
C CYS A 152 7.04 11.75 -13.42
N VAL A 153 6.00 11.76 -14.26
CA VAL A 153 4.61 11.57 -13.85
C VAL A 153 3.85 10.92 -14.99
N VAL A 154 2.97 9.99 -14.66
CA VAL A 154 1.97 9.48 -15.60
C VAL A 154 0.70 10.27 -15.39
N VAL A 155 0.12 10.82 -16.45
CA VAL A 155 -1.15 11.51 -16.38
C VAL A 155 -2.17 10.75 -17.20
N ARG A 156 -3.32 10.44 -16.57
CA ARG A 156 -4.42 9.70 -17.16
C ARG A 156 -5.72 10.47 -17.03
N ARG A 157 -6.51 10.44 -18.10
CA ARG A 157 -7.89 10.94 -18.09
C ARG A 157 -8.81 9.90 -17.43
N GLY A 158 -9.46 10.30 -16.34
CA GLY A 158 -10.43 9.47 -15.63
C GLY A 158 -11.90 9.76 -15.98
N GLY A 159 -12.21 10.91 -16.61
CA GLY A 159 -13.57 11.35 -16.92
C GLY A 159 -13.79 11.76 -18.38
N ALA A 160 -15.01 12.24 -18.71
CA ALA A 160 -15.39 12.60 -20.08
C ALA A 160 -14.83 13.96 -20.57
N GLY A 161 -14.25 14.79 -19.71
CA GLY A 161 -13.63 16.05 -20.11
C GLY A 161 -12.27 15.85 -20.79
N ALA A 162 -11.96 16.66 -21.81
CA ALA A 162 -10.63 16.69 -22.41
C ALA A 162 -9.57 17.13 -21.39
N LEU A 163 -8.36 16.58 -21.50
CA LEU A 163 -7.24 16.94 -20.64
C LEU A 163 -6.14 17.61 -21.47
N SER A 164 -5.81 18.84 -21.12
CA SER A 164 -4.69 19.59 -21.70
C SER A 164 -3.58 19.79 -20.67
N TRP A 165 -2.40 20.17 -21.14
CA TRP A 165 -1.30 20.57 -20.27
C TRP A 165 -0.80 21.96 -20.62
N ALA A 166 -0.24 22.63 -19.62
CA ALA A 166 0.50 23.86 -19.76
C ALA A 166 1.90 23.68 -19.18
N LEU A 167 2.83 24.53 -19.59
CA LEU A 167 4.17 24.63 -19.01
C LEU A 167 4.17 25.82 -18.05
N GLU A 168 4.71 25.62 -16.85
CA GLU A 168 5.05 26.74 -15.97
C GLU A 168 6.08 27.65 -16.65
N THR A 169 6.12 28.93 -16.29
CA THR A 169 7.12 29.86 -16.81
C THR A 169 8.53 29.33 -16.58
N GLY A 170 9.30 29.22 -17.67
CA GLY A 170 10.67 28.67 -17.65
C GLY A 170 10.75 27.19 -18.03
N ALA A 171 9.65 26.43 -17.93
CA ALA A 171 9.60 25.06 -18.42
C ALA A 171 9.45 25.02 -19.96
N THR A 172 10.04 24.01 -20.59
CA THR A 172 9.91 23.78 -22.03
C THR A 172 9.60 22.30 -22.31
N LEU A 173 9.07 21.99 -23.49
CA LEU A 173 8.79 20.63 -23.92
C LEU A 173 9.67 20.28 -25.13
N ALA A 174 10.53 19.29 -24.97
CA ALA A 174 11.28 18.65 -26.04
C ALA A 174 10.38 17.63 -26.75
N LEU A 175 9.67 18.08 -27.78
CA LEU A 175 8.94 17.19 -28.70
C LEU A 175 9.87 16.77 -29.85
N PRO A 176 9.97 15.47 -30.17
CA PRO A 176 10.50 15.05 -31.46
C PRO A 176 9.73 15.73 -32.60
N ALA A 177 10.38 16.07 -33.71
CA ALA A 177 9.73 16.77 -34.82
C ALA A 177 8.50 16.02 -35.38
N SER A 178 8.50 14.68 -35.32
CA SER A 178 7.35 13.82 -35.67
C SER A 178 6.14 13.97 -34.74
N LYS A 179 6.29 14.71 -33.65
CA LYS A 179 5.35 14.92 -32.56
C LYS A 179 5.06 16.42 -32.33
N ALA A 180 5.55 17.31 -33.20
CA ALA A 180 5.43 18.76 -33.02
C ALA A 180 4.00 19.32 -33.19
N GLY A 181 3.06 18.51 -33.72
CA GLY A 181 1.65 18.88 -33.91
C GLY A 181 0.71 18.44 -32.77
N HIS A 182 1.21 17.93 -31.64
CA HIS A 182 0.34 17.40 -30.58
C HIS A 182 -0.37 18.52 -29.80
N VAL A 183 -1.70 18.45 -29.76
CA VAL A 183 -2.56 19.38 -29.03
C VAL A 183 -3.48 18.59 -28.09
N GLY A 184 -2.90 17.86 -27.13
CA GLY A 184 -3.66 17.33 -25.99
C GLY A 184 -3.67 15.81 -25.79
N ILE A 185 -4.41 15.40 -24.76
CA ILE A 185 -4.86 14.03 -24.48
C ILE A 185 -6.37 14.06 -24.81
N ALA A 186 -6.73 13.90 -26.08
CA ALA A 186 -8.08 14.16 -26.58
C ALA A 186 -9.00 12.94 -26.67
N GLU A 187 -8.58 11.72 -26.30
CA GLU A 187 -9.42 10.52 -26.43
C GLU A 187 -9.69 9.80 -25.10
N GLN A 188 -10.72 8.93 -25.08
CA GLN A 188 -11.14 8.23 -23.86
C GLN A 188 -10.05 7.24 -23.42
N HIS A 189 -9.71 7.27 -22.13
CA HIS A 189 -8.71 6.39 -21.50
C HIS A 189 -7.23 6.57 -21.93
N GLU A 190 -6.91 7.67 -22.60
CA GLU A 190 -5.51 7.97 -22.93
C GLU A 190 -4.65 8.26 -21.69
N GLU A 191 -3.38 7.90 -21.83
CA GLU A 191 -2.35 7.99 -20.82
C GLU A 191 -1.06 8.53 -21.47
N ALA A 192 -0.45 9.51 -20.81
CA ALA A 192 0.81 10.10 -21.23
C ALA A 192 1.80 10.13 -20.07
N LEU A 193 3.04 9.77 -20.36
CA LEU A 193 4.18 9.90 -19.46
C LEU A 193 4.92 11.19 -19.76
N PHE A 194 5.07 12.04 -18.75
CA PHE A 194 5.90 13.23 -18.79
C PHE A 194 7.15 12.99 -17.95
N LYS A 195 8.32 13.29 -18.50
CA LYS A 195 9.62 13.11 -17.82
C LYS A 195 10.52 14.31 -18.03
N VAL A 196 11.20 14.78 -16.99
CA VAL A 196 12.25 15.80 -17.12
C VAL A 196 13.53 15.17 -17.67
N VAL A 197 13.99 15.68 -18.82
CA VAL A 197 15.21 15.21 -19.49
C VAL A 197 16.42 16.11 -19.22
N SER A 198 16.19 17.38 -18.89
CA SER A 198 17.21 18.31 -18.39
C SER A 198 16.57 19.40 -17.54
N ASN A 199 17.31 19.99 -16.60
CA ASN A 199 16.89 21.17 -15.84
C ASN A 199 18.13 21.96 -15.39
N ALA A 200 18.11 23.28 -15.58
CA ALA A 200 19.15 24.21 -15.14
C ALA A 200 18.68 25.11 -13.97
N GLY A 201 18.06 24.51 -12.94
CA GLY A 201 17.75 25.19 -11.67
C GLY A 201 16.44 25.99 -11.62
N ALA A 202 15.67 26.04 -12.71
CA ALA A 202 14.26 26.47 -12.81
C ALA A 202 13.80 26.46 -14.30
N ALA A 203 14.35 25.55 -15.09
CA ALA A 203 14.16 25.49 -16.53
C ALA A 203 14.02 24.03 -16.98
N ALA A 204 13.07 23.32 -16.37
CA ALA A 204 12.81 21.92 -16.68
C ALA A 204 12.42 21.75 -18.16
N VAL A 205 13.17 20.90 -18.85
CA VAL A 205 12.84 20.44 -20.19
C VAL A 205 12.15 19.09 -20.06
N TRP A 206 10.89 19.06 -20.45
CA TRP A 206 10.04 17.90 -20.39
C TRP A 206 10.09 17.13 -21.71
N ALA A 207 10.00 15.81 -21.64
CA ALA A 207 9.69 14.95 -22.77
C ALA A 207 8.36 14.24 -22.48
N VAL A 208 7.58 14.00 -23.53
CA VAL A 208 6.30 13.29 -23.44
C VAL A 208 6.32 12.03 -24.30
N SER A 209 5.80 10.93 -23.75
CA SER A 209 5.56 9.67 -24.46
C SER A 209 4.18 9.11 -24.11
N GLY A 210 3.63 8.25 -24.96
CA GLY A 210 2.27 7.71 -24.80
C GLY A 210 1.28 8.21 -25.85
N ALA A 211 0.00 7.89 -25.64
CA ALA A 211 -1.11 8.30 -26.49
C ALA A 211 -1.48 9.74 -26.14
N THR A 212 -1.17 10.64 -27.06
CA THR A 212 -1.51 12.06 -27.02
C THR A 212 -2.13 12.36 -28.38
N SER A 213 -3.45 12.25 -28.49
CA SER A 213 -4.17 12.56 -29.73
C SER A 213 -4.03 14.03 -30.13
#